data_AF-A0A8T4UJC3-F1
#
_entry.id   AF-A0A8T4UJC3-F1
#
_cell.length_a   1.000
_cell.length_b   1.000
_cell.length_c   1.000
_cell.angle_alpha   90.00
_cell.angle_beta   90.00
_cell.angle_gamma   90.00
#
_symmetry.space_group_name_H-M   'P 1'
#
loop_
_entity.id
_entity.type
_entity.pdbx_description
1 polymer ?
#
loop_
_entity_poly.entity_id
_entity_poly.type
_entity_poly.pdbx_seq_one_letter_code
_entity_poly.pdbx_strand_id
1 'polypeptide(L)'
;MATNAGVEYFLSEQKFREAKTTEEKILALEEMLRTAPHHKASGNLLKQIKQKLAKLRGVQEKVRAKKGSGKSLNIKREGAARIAIVGTTNSGKSTLLTKLTNAHPEIAEYEFTTKEPEVGIMDYNGINIQMIEVPALFENFIKSKRGPEFLNLIKESDLIILTYKNTEEKNLVVKELWNNNIDLPMIYYENIQLMDMKELIWKHLKLVYVFTKMPSKKPDFPPVALPKSSNIEDLANKIHKDFFKKFKFARIWGKSARFTNGQQVGLKHVLQDGDVIEFHMN
;
A
#
# COMPACT_ATOMS: atom_id res chain seq x y z
N MET A 1 -43.89 -6.90 37.15
CA MET A 1 -44.79 -7.17 36.02
C MET A 1 -43.97 -7.73 34.88
N ALA A 2 -44.32 -8.91 34.35
CA ALA A 2 -43.61 -9.53 33.24
C ALA A 2 -43.77 -8.66 31.97
N THR A 3 -42.67 -8.13 31.47
CA THR A 3 -42.58 -7.52 30.15
C THR A 3 -42.86 -8.61 29.11
N ASN A 4 -44.02 -8.56 28.45
CA ASN A 4 -44.37 -9.55 27.44
C ASN A 4 -43.51 -9.29 26.18
N ALA A 5 -42.31 -9.88 26.14
CA ALA A 5 -41.41 -9.77 25.00
C ALA A 5 -41.91 -10.66 23.84
N GLY A 6 -41.77 -10.21 22.60
CA GLY A 6 -42.20 -11.00 21.44
C GLY A 6 -41.34 -12.26 21.23
N VAL A 7 -41.84 -13.21 20.45
CA VAL A 7 -41.11 -14.46 20.09
C VAL A 7 -39.73 -14.15 19.52
N GLU A 8 -39.61 -13.11 18.70
CA GLU A 8 -38.35 -12.65 18.10
C GLU A 8 -37.31 -12.26 19.16
N TYR A 9 -37.74 -11.60 20.23
CA TYR A 9 -36.86 -11.24 21.34
C TYR A 9 -36.34 -12.49 22.05
N PHE A 10 -37.20 -13.46 22.33
CA PHE A 10 -36.78 -14.72 22.95
C PHE A 10 -35.79 -15.51 22.09
N LEU A 11 -35.99 -15.53 20.77
CA LEU A 11 -35.04 -16.16 19.85
C LEU A 11 -33.68 -15.44 19.85
N SER A 12 -33.68 -14.12 19.86
CA SER A 12 -32.43 -13.33 19.95
C SER A 12 -31.72 -13.51 21.31
N GLU A 13 -32.47 -13.68 22.39
CA GLU A 13 -31.94 -13.99 23.71
C GLU A 13 -31.29 -15.38 23.76
N GLN A 14 -31.92 -16.40 23.15
CA GLN A 14 -31.33 -17.73 23.03
C GLN A 14 -30.04 -17.69 22.22
N LYS A 15 -30.03 -17.00 21.07
CA LYS A 15 -28.80 -16.77 20.28
C LYS A 15 -27.69 -16.14 21.12
N PHE A 16 -28.02 -15.17 21.97
CA PHE A 16 -27.04 -14.55 22.87
C PHE A 16 -26.48 -15.53 23.91
N ARG A 17 -27.32 -16.44 24.44
CA ARG A 17 -26.90 -17.46 25.42
C ARG A 17 -26.01 -18.53 24.79
N GLU A 18 -26.32 -18.94 23.56
CA GLU A 18 -25.58 -19.96 22.82
C GLU A 18 -24.30 -19.44 22.17
N ALA A 19 -24.20 -18.12 21.96
CA ALA A 19 -23.05 -17.47 21.34
C ALA A 19 -21.73 -17.80 22.05
N LYS A 20 -20.78 -18.33 21.29
CA LYS A 20 -19.46 -18.75 21.77
C LYS A 20 -18.43 -17.66 21.58
N THR A 21 -18.57 -16.84 20.55
CA THR A 21 -17.64 -15.76 20.23
C THR A 21 -18.12 -14.39 20.71
N THR A 22 -17.19 -13.44 20.84
CA THR A 22 -17.54 -12.05 21.21
C THR A 22 -18.35 -11.37 20.09
N GLU A 23 -18.09 -11.70 18.84
CA GLU A 23 -18.81 -11.16 17.68
C GLU A 23 -20.25 -11.69 17.61
N GLU A 24 -20.45 -12.99 17.82
CA GLU A 24 -21.79 -13.59 17.94
C GLU A 24 -22.59 -12.96 19.08
N LYS A 25 -21.94 -12.68 20.22
CA LYS A 25 -22.58 -12.01 21.36
C LYS A 25 -22.99 -10.57 21.04
N ILE A 26 -22.19 -9.84 20.27
CA ILE A 26 -22.51 -8.47 19.84
C ILE A 26 -23.70 -8.48 18.88
N LEU A 27 -23.68 -9.34 17.86
CA LEU A 27 -24.77 -9.49 16.90
C LEU A 27 -26.09 -9.88 17.58
N ALA A 28 -26.03 -10.83 18.52
CA ALA A 28 -27.22 -11.22 19.27
C ALA A 28 -27.75 -10.09 20.17
N LEU A 29 -26.89 -9.28 20.80
CA LEU A 29 -27.32 -8.13 21.59
C LEU A 29 -27.91 -6.99 20.74
N GLU A 30 -27.40 -6.78 19.53
CA GLU A 30 -27.97 -5.82 18.57
C GLU A 30 -29.37 -6.25 18.15
N GLU A 31 -29.55 -7.54 17.89
CA GLU A 31 -30.85 -8.13 17.56
C GLU A 31 -31.83 -8.10 18.74
N MET A 32 -31.35 -8.37 19.96
CA MET A 32 -32.13 -8.19 21.19
C MET A 32 -32.56 -6.74 21.39
N LEU A 33 -31.70 -5.77 21.05
CA LEU A 33 -32.04 -4.36 21.15
C LEU A 33 -33.10 -3.93 20.13
N ARG A 34 -33.04 -4.51 18.92
CA ARG A 34 -34.00 -4.27 17.82
C ARG A 34 -35.39 -4.85 18.11
N THR A 35 -35.44 -6.00 18.77
CA THR A 35 -36.67 -6.76 19.03
C THR A 35 -37.24 -6.53 20.44
N ALA A 36 -36.53 -5.77 21.28
CA ALA A 36 -36.95 -5.49 22.65
C ALA A 36 -38.24 -4.64 22.71
N PRO A 37 -39.08 -4.82 23.74
CA PRO A 37 -40.23 -3.96 23.95
C PRO A 37 -39.80 -2.51 24.22
N HIS A 38 -40.52 -1.52 23.68
CA HIS A 38 -40.21 -0.09 23.84
C HIS A 38 -41.29 0.66 24.64
N HIS A 39 -41.68 0.15 25.81
CA HIS A 39 -42.65 0.80 26.70
C HIS A 39 -42.02 1.17 28.06
N LYS A 40 -42.69 1.97 28.87
CA LYS A 40 -42.13 2.52 30.13
C LYS A 40 -41.58 1.46 31.09
N ALA A 41 -42.18 0.26 31.11
CA ALA A 41 -41.73 -0.87 31.94
C ALA A 41 -40.47 -1.61 31.42
N SER A 42 -40.05 -1.44 30.16
CA SER A 42 -38.87 -2.12 29.58
C SER A 42 -37.60 -1.27 29.59
N GLY A 43 -37.64 -0.06 30.15
CA GLY A 43 -36.49 0.85 30.20
C GLY A 43 -35.25 0.26 30.88
N ASN A 44 -35.44 -0.51 31.95
CA ASN A 44 -34.34 -1.20 32.63
C ASN A 44 -33.70 -2.29 31.77
N LEU A 45 -34.50 -3.01 30.98
CA LEU A 45 -34.01 -4.06 30.08
C LEU A 45 -33.16 -3.47 28.96
N LEU A 46 -33.67 -2.44 28.28
CA LEU A 46 -32.95 -1.74 27.22
C LEU A 46 -31.62 -1.16 27.73
N LYS A 47 -31.62 -0.61 28.95
CA LYS A 47 -30.39 -0.10 29.59
C LYS A 47 -29.36 -1.22 29.79
N GLN A 48 -29.78 -2.39 30.26
CA GLN A 48 -28.89 -3.53 30.44
C GLN A 48 -28.31 -4.04 29.11
N ILE A 49 -29.14 -4.14 28.06
CA ILE A 49 -28.68 -4.56 26.72
C ILE A 49 -27.63 -3.59 26.19
N LYS A 50 -27.91 -2.27 26.24
CA LYS A 50 -26.97 -1.22 25.81
C LYS A 50 -25.66 -1.24 26.61
N GLN A 51 -25.72 -1.44 27.93
CA GLN A 51 -24.52 -1.53 28.77
C GLN A 51 -23.66 -2.76 28.44
N LYS A 52 -24.28 -3.92 28.22
CA LYS A 52 -23.56 -5.13 27.79
C LYS A 52 -22.92 -4.94 26.42
N LEU A 53 -23.64 -4.34 25.47
CA LEU A 53 -23.14 -4.05 24.13
C LEU A 53 -21.94 -3.08 24.18
N ALA A 54 -22.03 -2.00 24.93
CA ALA A 54 -20.95 -1.03 25.11
C ALA A 54 -19.71 -1.67 25.75
N LYS A 55 -19.90 -2.55 26.75
CA LYS A 55 -18.80 -3.29 27.39
C LYS A 55 -18.11 -4.24 26.41
N LEU A 56 -18.85 -5.01 25.62
CA LEU A 56 -18.28 -5.95 24.66
C LEU A 56 -17.58 -5.23 23.50
N ARG A 57 -18.16 -4.15 22.97
CA ARG A 57 -17.52 -3.30 21.97
C ARG A 57 -16.23 -2.66 22.51
N GLY A 58 -16.26 -2.14 23.74
CA GLY A 58 -15.07 -1.57 24.38
C GLY A 58 -13.97 -2.60 24.65
N VAL A 59 -14.31 -3.85 24.96
CA VAL A 59 -13.32 -4.95 25.04
C VAL A 59 -12.77 -5.29 23.66
N GLN A 60 -13.60 -5.34 22.63
CA GLN A 60 -13.17 -5.58 21.24
C GLN A 60 -12.25 -4.46 20.73
N GLU A 61 -12.56 -3.19 21.04
CA GLU A 61 -11.71 -2.03 20.75
C GLU A 61 -10.40 -2.07 21.53
N LYS A 62 -10.41 -2.42 22.83
CA LYS A 62 -9.18 -2.58 23.61
C LYS A 62 -8.33 -3.76 23.16
N VAL A 63 -8.93 -4.85 22.69
CA VAL A 63 -8.24 -5.98 22.08
C VAL A 63 -7.69 -5.60 20.71
N ARG A 64 -8.41 -4.82 19.90
CA ARG A 64 -7.89 -4.23 18.64
C ARG A 64 -6.74 -3.26 18.90
N ALA A 65 -6.85 -2.40 19.93
CA ALA A 65 -5.81 -1.45 20.33
C ALA A 65 -4.57 -2.15 20.92
N LYS A 66 -4.74 -3.23 21.70
CA LYS A 66 -3.63 -4.09 22.17
C LYS A 66 -3.06 -4.98 21.06
N LYS A 67 -3.85 -5.40 20.06
CA LYS A 67 -3.33 -6.04 18.83
C LYS A 67 -2.60 -5.05 17.92
N GLY A 68 -2.89 -3.75 18.02
CA GLY A 68 -2.14 -2.67 17.38
C GLY A 68 -0.76 -2.38 18.00
N SER A 69 -0.40 -3.05 19.11
CA SER A 69 0.94 -2.98 19.70
C SER A 69 1.86 -4.14 19.31
N GLY A 70 1.46 -4.98 18.35
CA GLY A 70 2.43 -5.78 17.61
C GLY A 70 3.29 -4.81 16.81
N LYS A 71 4.63 -4.91 16.92
CA LYS A 71 5.57 -4.16 16.08
C LYS A 71 5.03 -4.16 14.65
N SER A 72 4.68 -2.98 14.13
CA SER A 72 4.41 -2.85 12.70
C SER A 72 5.62 -3.39 11.95
N LEU A 73 5.39 -4.07 10.83
CA LEU A 73 6.41 -4.34 9.83
C LEU A 73 6.98 -2.98 9.38
N ASN A 74 8.00 -2.47 10.07
CA ASN A 74 8.54 -1.14 9.84
C ASN A 74 9.59 -1.20 8.73
N ILE A 75 9.14 -1.56 7.53
CA ILE A 75 9.97 -1.51 6.33
C ILE A 75 10.02 -0.05 5.90
N LYS A 76 11.20 0.58 6.04
CA LYS A 76 11.42 1.96 5.61
C LYS A 76 11.25 2.05 4.09
N ARG A 77 10.65 3.15 3.62
CA ARG A 77 10.51 3.41 2.20
C ARG A 77 11.87 3.78 1.63
N GLU A 78 12.24 3.10 0.56
CA GLU A 78 13.51 3.31 -0.13
C GLU A 78 13.29 3.47 -1.63
N GLY A 79 14.19 4.20 -2.29
CA GLY A 79 14.14 4.42 -3.72
C GLY A 79 13.02 5.37 -4.18
N ALA A 80 12.77 5.36 -5.49
CA ALA A 80 11.79 6.23 -6.14
C ALA A 80 10.34 5.76 -5.91
N ALA A 81 10.13 4.46 -5.77
CA ALA A 81 8.82 3.84 -5.61
C ALA A 81 8.92 2.53 -4.82
N ARG A 82 7.79 2.10 -4.29
CA ARG A 82 7.59 0.81 -3.61
C ARG A 82 6.56 -0.01 -4.37
N ILE A 83 6.85 -1.30 -4.58
CA ILE A 83 5.99 -2.24 -5.30
C ILE A 83 5.69 -3.44 -4.41
N ALA A 84 4.42 -3.80 -4.27
CA ALA A 84 4.02 -5.04 -3.63
C ALA A 84 3.85 -6.16 -4.66
N ILE A 85 4.54 -7.28 -4.47
CA ILE A 85 4.31 -8.53 -5.23
C ILE A 85 3.34 -9.37 -4.42
N VAL A 86 2.16 -9.61 -4.98
CA VAL A 86 1.05 -10.33 -4.32
C VAL A 86 0.60 -11.51 -5.19
N GLY A 87 0.11 -12.55 -4.54
CA GLY A 87 -0.30 -13.76 -5.23
C GLY A 87 -0.45 -14.94 -4.28
N THR A 88 -0.92 -16.06 -4.81
CA THR A 88 -1.10 -17.31 -4.08
C THR A 88 0.23 -18.03 -3.82
N THR A 89 0.21 -19.14 -3.09
CA THR A 89 1.37 -20.00 -2.89
C THR A 89 1.84 -20.61 -4.23
N ASN A 90 3.16 -20.66 -4.45
CA ASN A 90 3.79 -21.21 -5.64
C ASN A 90 3.37 -20.53 -6.97
N SER A 91 2.93 -19.26 -6.92
CA SER A 91 2.62 -18.45 -8.13
C SER A 91 3.85 -17.77 -8.75
N GLY A 92 5.04 -17.98 -8.19
CA GLY A 92 6.29 -17.41 -8.72
C GLY A 92 6.71 -16.05 -8.14
N LYS A 93 6.09 -15.60 -7.05
CA LYS A 93 6.42 -14.32 -6.36
C LYS A 93 7.93 -14.17 -6.08
N SER A 94 8.52 -15.10 -5.34
CA SER A 94 9.95 -15.05 -4.98
C SER A 94 10.84 -15.14 -6.20
N THR A 95 10.49 -15.98 -7.18
CA THR A 95 11.20 -16.05 -8.46
C THR A 95 11.17 -14.73 -9.22
N LEU A 96 10.04 -14.03 -9.21
CA LEU A 96 9.90 -12.72 -9.84
C LEU A 96 10.73 -11.66 -9.11
N LEU A 97 10.66 -11.64 -7.77
CA LEU A 97 11.47 -10.75 -6.93
C LEU A 97 12.96 -10.93 -7.27
N THR A 98 13.49 -12.14 -7.12
CA THR A 98 14.91 -12.45 -7.37
C THR A 98 15.34 -12.11 -8.80
N LYS A 99 14.47 -12.31 -9.80
CA LYS A 99 14.81 -11.97 -11.19
C LYS A 99 14.86 -10.46 -11.43
N LEU A 100 13.99 -9.68 -10.80
CA LEU A 100 13.93 -8.23 -11.00
C LEU A 100 14.98 -7.47 -10.18
N THR A 101 15.41 -8.03 -9.05
CA THR A 101 16.33 -7.37 -8.11
C THR A 101 17.77 -7.84 -8.32
N ASN A 102 18.73 -6.92 -8.34
CA ASN A 102 20.13 -7.20 -8.73
C ASN A 102 21.01 -7.84 -7.62
N ALA A 103 20.45 -8.30 -6.50
CA ALA A 103 21.16 -9.02 -5.46
C ALA A 103 20.16 -9.79 -4.57
N HIS A 104 20.66 -10.85 -3.93
CA HIS A 104 19.96 -11.74 -3.00
C HIS A 104 18.98 -10.98 -2.09
N PRO A 105 17.68 -11.32 -2.07
CA PRO A 105 16.71 -10.70 -1.16
C PRO A 105 17.25 -10.74 0.27
N GLU A 106 17.29 -9.59 0.94
CA GLU A 106 17.64 -9.57 2.35
C GLU A 106 16.44 -10.15 3.13
N ILE A 107 16.66 -11.30 3.76
CA ILE A 107 15.68 -11.87 4.70
C ILE A 107 15.75 -10.98 5.95
N ALA A 108 14.65 -10.31 6.28
CA ALA A 108 14.56 -9.61 7.54
C ALA A 108 14.50 -10.64 8.68
N GLU A 109 15.60 -10.78 9.44
CA GLU A 109 15.66 -11.71 10.58
C GLU A 109 14.85 -11.16 11.76
N TYR A 110 13.70 -11.80 12.03
CA TYR A 110 12.92 -11.58 13.24
C TYR A 110 12.62 -12.91 13.92
N GLU A 111 12.82 -12.96 15.23
CA GLU A 111 12.52 -14.15 16.04
C GLU A 111 11.01 -14.48 15.97
N PHE A 112 10.69 -15.76 15.73
CA PHE A 112 9.35 -16.40 15.77
C PHE A 112 8.41 -16.27 14.54
N THR A 113 8.88 -16.46 13.30
CA THR A 113 8.01 -16.19 12.13
C THR A 113 7.89 -17.36 11.15
N THR A 114 6.65 -17.66 10.78
CA THR A 114 6.29 -18.45 9.59
C THR A 114 6.06 -17.44 8.44
N LYS A 115 7.13 -17.17 7.66
CA LYS A 115 7.21 -16.33 6.45
C LYS A 115 7.07 -14.81 6.64
N GLU A 116 8.20 -14.13 6.83
CA GLU A 116 8.35 -12.67 6.69
C GLU A 116 8.20 -12.22 5.22
N PRO A 117 7.88 -10.94 4.97
CA PRO A 117 7.96 -10.38 3.62
C PRO A 117 9.43 -10.29 3.17
N GLU A 118 9.70 -10.64 1.92
CA GLU A 118 11.04 -10.49 1.34
C GLU A 118 11.15 -9.16 0.62
N VAL A 119 12.26 -8.45 0.83
CA VAL A 119 12.52 -7.14 0.22
C VAL A 119 13.68 -7.27 -0.75
N GLY A 120 13.57 -6.61 -1.90
CA GLY A 120 14.68 -6.47 -2.83
C GLY A 120 14.60 -5.16 -3.61
N ILE A 121 15.74 -4.74 -4.16
CA ILE A 121 15.85 -3.48 -4.89
C ILE A 121 16.01 -3.77 -6.38
N MET A 122 15.06 -3.28 -7.17
CA MET A 122 15.14 -3.28 -8.62
C MET A 122 15.85 -2.00 -9.07
N ASP A 123 16.92 -2.16 -9.85
CA ASP A 123 17.55 -1.04 -10.55
C ASP A 123 16.86 -0.82 -11.90
N TYR A 124 16.52 0.45 -12.17
CA TYR A 124 16.08 0.96 -13.46
C TYR A 124 16.90 2.21 -13.81
N ASN A 125 17.90 2.08 -14.69
CA ASN A 125 18.79 3.17 -15.12
C ASN A 125 19.51 3.89 -13.94
N GLY A 126 19.91 3.15 -12.90
CA GLY A 126 20.51 3.71 -11.68
C GLY A 126 19.52 4.13 -10.60
N ILE A 127 18.22 4.02 -10.87
CA ILE A 127 17.15 4.40 -9.95
C ILE A 127 16.65 3.15 -9.23
N ASN A 128 16.81 3.18 -7.91
CA ASN A 128 16.32 2.11 -7.06
C ASN A 128 14.79 2.16 -6.94
N ILE A 129 14.14 1.02 -7.09
CA ILE A 129 12.73 0.78 -6.83
C ILE A 129 12.62 -0.36 -5.82
N GLN A 130 12.00 -0.11 -4.68
CA GLN A 130 11.82 -1.09 -3.62
C GLN A 130 10.72 -2.07 -4.01
N MET A 131 11.03 -3.36 -4.01
CA MET A 131 10.10 -4.45 -4.26
C MET A 131 9.90 -5.24 -2.98
N ILE A 132 8.66 -5.56 -2.67
CA ILE A 132 8.29 -6.27 -1.45
C ILE A 132 7.39 -7.45 -1.82
N GLU A 133 7.88 -8.67 -1.61
CA GLU A 133 7.05 -9.86 -1.68
C GLU A 133 6.20 -9.95 -0.42
N VAL A 134 4.88 -9.90 -0.61
CA VAL A 134 3.94 -10.18 0.46
C VAL A 134 3.71 -11.69 0.55
N PRO A 135 3.62 -12.27 1.76
CA PRO A 135 3.26 -13.66 1.94
C PRO A 135 1.98 -14.04 1.19
N ALA A 136 1.89 -15.31 0.83
CA ALA A 136 0.82 -15.82 -0.02
C ALA A 136 -0.56 -15.43 0.51
N LEU A 137 -1.33 -14.77 -0.36
CA LEU A 137 -2.71 -14.41 -0.05
C LEU A 137 -3.61 -15.64 -0.24
N PHE A 138 -4.49 -15.86 0.73
CA PHE A 138 -5.52 -16.88 0.76
C PHE A 138 -6.82 -16.26 1.25
N GLU A 139 -7.93 -17.00 1.18
CA GLU A 139 -9.22 -16.48 1.59
C GLU A 139 -9.23 -16.04 3.07
N ASN A 140 -9.70 -14.83 3.37
CA ASN A 140 -9.64 -14.23 4.70
C ASN A 140 -8.21 -14.00 5.25
N PHE A 141 -7.19 -13.93 4.38
CA PHE A 141 -5.82 -13.62 4.79
C PHE A 141 -5.75 -12.34 5.62
N ILE A 142 -6.52 -11.30 5.28
CA ILE A 142 -6.49 -10.02 5.99
C ILE A 142 -7.07 -10.13 7.41
N LYS A 143 -7.98 -11.09 7.65
CA LYS A 143 -8.52 -11.39 8.98
C LYS A 143 -7.60 -12.30 9.81
N SER A 144 -6.55 -12.86 9.20
CA SER A 144 -5.57 -13.67 9.92
C SER A 144 -4.78 -12.84 10.94
N LYS A 145 -4.02 -13.51 11.80
CA LYS A 145 -3.26 -12.86 12.89
C LYS A 145 -2.36 -11.71 12.40
N ARG A 146 -1.72 -11.86 11.23
CA ARG A 146 -0.78 -10.88 10.65
C ARG A 146 -1.31 -10.19 9.39
N GLY A 147 -2.49 -10.59 8.90
CA GLY A 147 -3.14 -10.01 7.73
C GLY A 147 -3.19 -8.47 7.71
N PRO A 148 -3.53 -7.79 8.82
CA PRO A 148 -3.57 -6.33 8.87
C PRO A 148 -2.20 -5.66 8.67
N GLU A 149 -1.10 -6.30 9.10
CA GLU A 149 0.27 -5.77 8.93
C GLU A 149 0.63 -5.75 7.43
N PHE A 150 0.36 -6.85 6.73
CA PHE A 150 0.58 -6.96 5.29
C PHE A 150 -0.38 -6.10 4.46
N LEU A 151 -1.62 -5.91 4.93
CA LEU A 151 -2.56 -4.98 4.30
C LEU A 151 -1.98 -3.56 4.25
N ASN A 152 -1.41 -3.11 5.37
CA ASN A 152 -0.82 -1.78 5.45
C ASN A 152 0.36 -1.64 4.48
N LEU A 153 1.21 -2.66 4.40
CA LEU A 153 2.33 -2.71 3.48
C LEU A 153 1.91 -2.61 2.00
N ILE A 154 0.84 -3.33 1.62
CA ILE A 154 0.26 -3.23 0.28
C ILE A 154 -0.27 -1.81 0.04
N LYS A 155 -0.99 -1.23 0.99
CA LYS A 155 -1.56 0.14 0.88
C LYS A 155 -0.50 1.23 0.76
N GLU A 156 0.67 1.04 1.35
CA GLU A 156 1.80 1.96 1.25
C GLU A 156 2.61 1.83 -0.05
N SER A 157 2.28 0.84 -0.90
CA SER A 157 2.93 0.64 -2.20
C SER A 157 2.32 1.53 -3.27
N ASP A 158 3.11 1.89 -4.28
CA ASP A 158 2.67 2.72 -5.40
C ASP A 158 2.10 1.87 -6.56
N LEU A 159 2.43 0.57 -6.59
CA LEU A 159 2.04 -0.39 -7.62
C LEU A 159 1.96 -1.80 -7.03
N ILE A 160 1.02 -2.60 -7.56
CA ILE A 160 0.91 -4.02 -7.26
C ILE A 160 1.32 -4.84 -8.48
N ILE A 161 2.12 -5.88 -8.29
CA ILE A 161 2.32 -6.93 -9.28
C ILE A 161 1.62 -8.19 -8.77
N LEU A 162 0.63 -8.65 -9.52
CA LEU A 162 -0.17 -9.82 -9.19
C LEU A 162 0.32 -11.04 -9.97
N THR A 163 0.80 -12.05 -9.24
CA THR A 163 1.18 -13.37 -9.77
C THR A 163 0.09 -14.39 -9.50
N TYR A 164 -0.20 -15.25 -10.47
CA TYR A 164 -1.26 -16.25 -10.38
C TYR A 164 -0.99 -17.42 -11.32
N LYS A 165 -1.52 -18.60 -10.99
CA LYS A 165 -1.42 -19.78 -11.86
C LYS A 165 -2.60 -19.93 -12.81
N ASN A 166 -3.77 -19.44 -12.41
CA ASN A 166 -5.01 -19.57 -13.16
C ASN A 166 -5.97 -18.43 -12.81
N THR A 167 -7.09 -18.37 -13.54
CA THR A 167 -8.11 -17.33 -13.38
C THR A 167 -8.78 -17.33 -12.01
N GLU A 168 -8.94 -18.51 -11.39
CA GLU A 168 -9.57 -18.64 -10.07
C GLU A 168 -8.70 -18.00 -8.98
N GLU A 169 -7.40 -18.29 -8.97
CA GLU A 169 -6.43 -17.67 -8.07
C GLU A 169 -6.33 -16.16 -8.27
N LYS A 170 -6.32 -15.71 -9.52
CA LYS A 170 -6.37 -14.28 -9.87
C LYS A 170 -7.59 -13.62 -9.25
N ASN A 171 -8.77 -14.20 -9.44
CA ASN A 171 -10.02 -13.65 -8.94
C ASN A 171 -10.08 -13.64 -7.41
N LEU A 172 -9.55 -14.68 -6.74
CA LEU A 172 -9.45 -14.73 -5.29
C LEU A 172 -8.64 -13.56 -4.75
N VAL A 173 -7.44 -13.35 -5.29
CA VAL A 173 -6.55 -12.29 -4.81
C VAL A 173 -7.14 -10.92 -5.10
N VAL A 174 -7.65 -10.68 -6.31
CA VAL A 174 -8.29 -9.41 -6.67
C VAL A 174 -9.48 -9.09 -5.76
N LYS A 175 -10.33 -10.10 -5.47
CA LYS A 175 -11.47 -9.95 -4.56
C LYS A 175 -11.02 -9.61 -3.14
N GLU A 176 -9.97 -10.25 -2.64
CA GLU A 176 -9.42 -9.95 -1.31
C GLU A 176 -8.86 -8.52 -1.24
N LEU A 177 -8.15 -8.06 -2.27
CA LEU A 177 -7.64 -6.68 -2.34
C LEU A 177 -8.80 -5.65 -2.37
N TRP A 178 -9.80 -5.88 -3.23
CA TRP A 178 -10.96 -4.99 -3.36
C TRP A 178 -11.75 -4.90 -2.05
N ASN A 179 -12.10 -6.03 -1.44
CA ASN A 179 -12.87 -6.07 -0.20
C ASN A 179 -12.20 -5.32 0.96
N ASN A 180 -10.91 -5.04 0.86
CA ASN A 180 -10.13 -4.32 1.87
C ASN A 180 -9.72 -2.90 1.46
N ASN A 181 -10.40 -2.34 0.44
CA ASN A 181 -10.20 -0.99 -0.10
C ASN A 181 -8.77 -0.74 -0.59
N ILE A 182 -8.23 -1.67 -1.38
CA ILE A 182 -6.96 -1.48 -2.07
C ILE A 182 -7.27 -1.13 -3.52
N ASP A 183 -7.11 0.15 -3.86
CA ASP A 183 -7.29 0.71 -5.20
C ASP A 183 -5.95 1.28 -5.69
N LEU A 184 -5.02 0.38 -6.00
CA LEU A 184 -3.70 0.70 -6.52
C LEU A 184 -3.59 0.23 -7.97
N PRO A 185 -2.79 0.92 -8.80
CA PRO A 185 -2.46 0.41 -10.13
C PRO A 185 -1.86 -0.99 -10.02
N MET A 186 -2.27 -1.90 -10.91
CA MET A 186 -1.88 -3.30 -10.84
C MET A 186 -1.40 -3.82 -12.21
N ILE A 187 -0.31 -4.57 -12.19
CA ILE A 187 0.19 -5.35 -13.33
C ILE A 187 -0.13 -6.82 -13.07
N TYR A 188 -0.74 -7.46 -14.05
CA TYR A 188 -0.97 -8.90 -14.06
C TYR A 188 0.23 -9.58 -14.73
N TYR A 189 0.99 -10.37 -13.96
CA TYR A 189 2.19 -11.02 -14.47
C TYR A 189 1.85 -12.35 -15.17
N GLU A 190 2.01 -12.39 -16.50
CA GLU A 190 1.81 -13.58 -17.34
C GLU A 190 2.98 -13.75 -18.33
N ASN A 191 3.96 -14.61 -18.01
CA ASN A 191 5.06 -14.99 -18.92
C ASN A 191 5.74 -13.80 -19.66
N ILE A 192 5.93 -12.68 -18.97
CA ILE A 192 6.53 -11.46 -19.54
C ILE A 192 8.06 -11.56 -19.45
N GLN A 193 8.77 -11.15 -20.50
CA GLN A 193 10.23 -11.07 -20.45
C GLN A 193 10.69 -10.03 -19.41
N LEU A 194 11.86 -10.25 -18.81
CA LEU A 194 12.31 -9.43 -17.69
C LEU A 194 12.52 -7.95 -18.07
N MET A 195 13.12 -7.69 -19.24
CA MET A 195 13.34 -6.33 -19.74
C MET A 195 12.01 -5.61 -19.96
N ASP A 196 11.06 -6.28 -20.63
CA ASP A 196 9.71 -5.75 -20.84
C ASP A 196 8.98 -5.48 -19.52
N MET A 197 9.21 -6.31 -18.50
CA MET A 197 8.61 -6.13 -17.19
C MET A 197 9.14 -4.87 -16.48
N LYS A 198 10.45 -4.61 -16.53
CA LYS A 198 11.03 -3.39 -15.93
C LYS A 198 10.50 -2.12 -16.59
N GLU A 199 10.41 -2.11 -17.92
CA GLU A 199 9.82 -1.02 -18.69
C GLU A 199 8.33 -0.83 -18.38
N LEU A 200 7.57 -1.92 -18.28
CA LEU A 200 6.16 -1.89 -17.94
C LEU A 200 5.93 -1.32 -16.52
N ILE A 201 6.74 -1.75 -15.55
CA ILE A 201 6.74 -1.22 -14.18
C ILE A 201 6.97 0.30 -14.21
N TRP A 202 8.05 0.75 -14.87
CA TRP A 202 8.39 2.18 -14.95
C TRP A 202 7.24 3.01 -15.53
N LYS A 203 6.63 2.53 -16.61
CA LYS A 203 5.47 3.16 -17.25
C LYS A 203 4.26 3.24 -16.31
N HIS A 204 3.96 2.19 -15.55
CA HIS A 204 2.84 2.15 -14.60
C HIS A 204 3.04 3.07 -13.40
N LEU A 205 4.29 3.22 -12.93
CA LEU A 205 4.64 4.17 -11.87
C LEU A 205 4.45 5.63 -12.30
N LYS A 206 4.32 5.88 -13.61
CA LYS A 206 4.17 7.22 -14.20
C LYS A 206 5.25 8.15 -13.66
N LEU A 207 6.50 7.70 -13.74
CA LEU A 207 7.67 8.50 -13.39
C LEU A 207 8.36 9.01 -14.65
N VAL A 208 9.18 10.03 -14.47
CA VAL A 208 10.25 10.43 -15.39
C VAL A 208 11.58 10.47 -14.64
N TYR A 209 12.68 10.24 -15.33
CA TYR A 209 14.01 10.45 -14.75
C TYR A 209 14.81 11.51 -15.48
N VAL A 210 15.55 12.29 -14.71
CA VAL A 210 16.38 13.38 -15.23
C VAL A 210 17.74 13.42 -14.55
N PHE A 211 18.75 13.86 -15.27
CA PHE A 211 20.08 14.09 -14.71
C PHE A 211 20.25 15.55 -14.34
N THR A 212 20.89 15.82 -13.21
CA THR A 212 21.35 17.18 -12.87
C THR A 212 22.82 17.33 -13.20
N LYS A 213 23.28 18.56 -13.41
CA LYS A 213 24.71 18.86 -13.46
C LYS A 213 25.02 20.27 -13.02
N MET A 214 26.24 20.48 -12.55
CA MET A 214 26.82 21.81 -12.40
C MET A 214 27.42 22.30 -13.74
N PRO A 215 27.54 23.62 -13.93
CA PRO A 215 28.25 24.20 -15.07
C PRO A 215 29.63 23.57 -15.28
N SER A 216 29.91 23.17 -16.53
CA SER A 216 31.17 22.54 -16.95
C SER A 216 31.49 21.20 -16.27
N LYS A 217 30.53 20.58 -15.58
CA LYS A 217 30.66 19.22 -15.01
C LYS A 217 29.86 18.21 -15.84
N LYS A 218 30.20 16.93 -15.65
CA LYS A 218 29.42 15.81 -16.17
C LYS A 218 28.09 15.70 -15.41
N PRO A 219 27.06 15.09 -16.01
CA PRO A 219 25.82 14.75 -15.29
C PRO A 219 26.07 13.92 -14.04
N ASP A 220 25.36 14.27 -12.97
CA ASP A 220 25.37 13.57 -11.70
C ASP A 220 24.69 12.20 -11.83
N PHE A 221 25.16 11.22 -11.05
CA PHE A 221 24.57 9.89 -10.96
C PHE A 221 24.39 9.51 -9.48
N PRO A 222 23.27 8.87 -9.08
CA PRO A 222 22.14 8.45 -9.93
C PRO A 222 21.26 9.63 -10.41
N PRO A 223 20.46 9.44 -11.48
CA PRO A 223 19.49 10.44 -11.90
C PRO A 223 18.37 10.61 -10.85
N VAL A 224 17.65 11.73 -10.95
CA VAL A 224 16.52 12.06 -10.09
C VAL A 224 15.23 11.59 -10.76
N ALA A 225 14.50 10.68 -10.10
CA ALA A 225 13.15 10.28 -10.50
C ALA A 225 12.10 11.28 -10.02
N LEU A 226 11.08 11.60 -10.81
CA LEU A 226 9.99 12.52 -10.49
C LEU A 226 8.67 11.98 -11.06
N PRO A 227 7.50 12.38 -10.52
CA PRO A 227 6.22 12.12 -11.18
C PRO A 227 6.22 12.62 -12.63
N LYS A 228 5.55 11.88 -13.51
CA LYS A 228 5.35 12.29 -14.90
C LYS A 228 4.59 13.62 -14.92
N SER A 229 4.97 14.47 -15.87
CA SER A 229 4.53 15.87 -15.98
C SER A 229 5.14 16.83 -14.96
N SER A 230 6.09 16.39 -14.13
CA SER A 230 6.90 17.29 -13.32
C SER A 230 7.69 18.28 -14.17
N ASN A 231 7.94 19.46 -13.62
CA ASN A 231 8.65 20.55 -14.26
C ASN A 231 9.96 20.92 -13.51
N ILE A 232 10.65 21.97 -13.98
CA ILE A 232 11.89 22.46 -13.39
C ILE A 232 11.72 22.90 -11.92
N GLU A 233 10.57 23.47 -11.56
CA GLU A 233 10.26 23.85 -10.17
C GLU A 233 10.13 22.63 -9.25
N ASP A 234 9.46 21.57 -9.70
CA ASP A 234 9.35 20.32 -8.95
C ASP A 234 10.73 19.69 -8.71
N LEU A 235 11.58 19.68 -9.74
CA LEU A 235 12.97 19.21 -9.63
C LEU A 235 13.78 20.06 -8.65
N ALA A 236 13.71 21.40 -8.77
CA ALA A 236 14.44 22.31 -7.88
C ALA A 236 14.06 22.08 -6.41
N ASN A 237 12.76 21.99 -6.11
CA ASN A 237 12.27 21.72 -4.76
C ASN A 237 12.65 20.33 -4.25
N LYS A 238 12.72 19.33 -5.13
CA LYS A 238 13.15 17.97 -4.78
C LYS A 238 14.64 17.89 -4.41
N ILE A 239 15.49 18.67 -5.06
CA ILE A 239 16.93 18.69 -4.78
C ILE A 239 17.21 19.44 -3.47
N HIS A 240 16.87 20.73 -3.42
CA HIS A 240 17.04 21.55 -2.23
C HIS A 240 16.29 22.89 -2.38
N LYS A 241 15.75 23.41 -1.27
CA LYS A 241 14.95 24.65 -1.27
C LYS A 241 15.66 25.86 -1.88
N ASP A 242 16.99 25.91 -1.84
CA ASP A 242 17.78 27.02 -2.39
C ASP A 242 17.78 27.06 -3.93
N PHE A 243 17.67 25.90 -4.59
CA PHE A 243 17.63 25.84 -6.06
C PHE A 243 16.42 26.59 -6.61
N PHE A 244 15.29 26.49 -5.91
CA PHE A 244 14.09 27.23 -6.25
C PHE A 244 14.23 28.72 -5.88
N LYS A 245 14.64 29.03 -4.64
CA LYS A 245 14.70 30.41 -4.14
C LYS A 245 15.65 31.31 -4.93
N LYS A 246 16.78 30.76 -5.38
CA LYS A 246 17.81 31.49 -6.11
C LYS A 246 17.72 31.27 -7.62
N PHE A 247 16.67 30.61 -8.11
CA PHE A 247 16.53 30.25 -9.51
C PHE A 247 16.58 31.49 -10.42
N LYS A 248 17.46 31.45 -11.43
CA LYS A 248 17.47 32.44 -12.52
C LYS A 248 16.89 31.83 -13.80
N PHE A 249 17.47 30.70 -14.22
CA PHE A 249 17.00 29.86 -15.32
C PHE A 249 17.63 28.48 -15.21
N ALA A 250 17.11 27.52 -15.97
CA ALA A 250 17.78 26.24 -16.20
C ALA A 250 18.20 26.14 -17.67
N ARG A 251 19.31 25.46 -17.92
CA ARG A 251 19.67 24.99 -19.27
C ARG A 251 19.39 23.50 -19.36
N ILE A 252 18.68 23.09 -20.41
CA ILE A 252 18.23 21.71 -20.58
C ILE A 252 18.70 21.13 -21.92
N TRP A 253 19.08 19.84 -21.89
CA TRP A 253 19.37 19.01 -23.05
C TRP A 253 18.54 17.74 -22.95
N GLY A 254 17.99 17.23 -24.05
CA GLY A 254 17.20 16.00 -24.05
C GLY A 254 15.94 16.10 -24.90
N LYS A 255 15.00 15.20 -24.65
CA LYS A 255 13.79 15.05 -25.47
C LYS A 255 12.80 16.20 -25.28
N SER A 256 12.83 16.87 -24.12
CA SER A 256 11.98 18.04 -23.88
C SER A 256 12.56 19.34 -24.45
N ALA A 257 13.84 19.35 -24.82
CA ALA A 257 14.49 20.52 -25.40
C ALA A 257 14.15 20.64 -26.90
N ARG A 258 13.89 21.88 -27.36
CA ARG A 258 13.69 22.19 -28.78
C ARG A 258 15.00 22.16 -29.59
N PHE A 259 16.13 22.40 -28.92
CA PHE A 259 17.44 22.53 -29.55
C PHE A 259 18.47 21.62 -28.88
N THR A 260 19.34 21.02 -29.67
CA THR A 260 20.34 20.04 -29.22
C THR A 260 21.55 20.67 -28.53
N ASN A 261 21.81 21.97 -28.76
CA ASN A 261 22.91 22.72 -28.15
C ASN A 261 22.61 23.25 -26.74
N GLY A 262 21.45 22.89 -26.18
CA GLY A 262 21.01 23.31 -24.85
C GLY A 262 20.06 24.49 -24.93
N GLN A 263 18.89 24.34 -24.34
CA GLN A 263 17.84 25.35 -24.33
C GLN A 263 17.75 26.00 -22.94
N GLN A 264 17.66 27.33 -22.88
CA GLN A 264 17.29 28.02 -21.66
C GLN A 264 15.79 27.91 -21.42
N VAL A 265 15.39 27.49 -20.22
CA VAL A 265 14.00 27.28 -19.84
C VAL A 265 13.70 27.87 -18.45
N GLY A 266 12.42 28.20 -18.25
CA GLY A 266 11.90 28.65 -16.95
C GLY A 266 11.34 27.49 -16.12
N LEU A 267 10.86 27.84 -14.92
CA LEU A 267 10.34 26.90 -13.92
C LEU A 267 9.22 25.97 -14.41
N LYS A 268 8.36 26.44 -15.32
CA LYS A 268 7.19 25.70 -15.81
C LYS A 268 7.48 24.73 -16.96
N HIS A 269 8.72 24.63 -17.40
CA HIS A 269 9.09 23.69 -18.46
C HIS A 269 8.95 22.24 -17.97
N VAL A 270 8.15 21.44 -18.68
CA VAL A 270 7.85 20.05 -18.33
C VAL A 270 9.00 19.14 -18.76
N LEU A 271 9.42 18.25 -17.85
CA LEU A 271 10.54 17.34 -18.01
C LEU A 271 10.13 16.05 -18.75
N GLN A 272 11.10 15.45 -19.43
CA GLN A 272 10.99 14.15 -20.08
C GLN A 272 12.15 13.22 -19.69
N ASP A 273 11.95 11.92 -19.91
CA ASP A 273 12.94 10.89 -19.60
C ASP A 273 14.30 11.15 -20.27
N GLY A 274 15.34 11.16 -19.43
CA GLY A 274 16.72 11.33 -19.83
C GLY A 274 17.15 12.77 -20.04
N ASP A 275 16.30 13.76 -19.74
CA ASP A 275 16.71 15.16 -19.79
C ASP A 275 17.88 15.42 -18.83
N VAL A 276 18.79 16.31 -19.25
CA VAL A 276 19.93 16.79 -18.45
C VAL A 276 19.67 18.26 -18.11
N ILE A 277 19.70 18.60 -16.82
CA ILE A 277 19.37 19.94 -16.29
C ILE A 277 20.59 20.55 -15.63
N GLU A 278 20.97 21.75 -16.07
CA GLU A 278 21.94 22.61 -15.42
C GLU A 278 21.22 23.82 -14.82
N PHE A 279 21.26 23.95 -13.49
CA PHE A 279 20.65 25.08 -12.79
C PHE A 279 21.59 26.28 -12.77
N HIS A 280 21.08 27.45 -13.14
CA HIS A 280 21.75 28.73 -12.96
C HIS A 280 21.01 29.53 -11.89
N MET A 281 21.74 29.87 -10.83
CA MET A 281 21.23 30.55 -9.65
C MET A 281 21.92 31.90 -9.45
N ASN A 282 21.24 32.83 -8.79
CA ASN A 282 21.80 34.11 -8.35
C ASN A 282 22.45 34.03 -6.96
#